data_AF-A0A7C0YJ25-F1
#
_entry.id   AF-A0A7C0YJ25-F1
#
_cell.length_a   1.000
_cell.length_b   1.000
_cell.length_c   1.000
_cell.angle_alpha   90.00
_cell.angle_beta   90.00
_cell.angle_gamma   90.00
#
_symmetry.space_group_name_H-M   'P 1'
#
loop_
_entity.id
_entity.type
_entity.pdbx_description
1 polymer ?
#
loop_
_entity_poly.entity_id
_entity_poly.type
_entity_poly.pdbx_seq_one_letter_code
_entity_poly.pdbx_strand_id
1 'polypeptide(L)'
;YKTGSRIFGRNFSLPKYIDYPLRSIKYLLMAFFLYVILLKMSPESIRAFLFTPYWMVADLKLLIFFTEKSITTLTVLMVLLLSSLFVKNFWCRYLCPYGALLGLLSILSPVKVTRDPSKCIHCHRCTRNCPAMLPVEDKKRLCSPECTGCLTCVSLCPAPGALDIALPGRRWMNPVIFVLLIITLFWGGIMIAKAAGYWKSNVTYEQYKKIVPHLKELEHP
;
A
#
# COMPACT_ATOMS: atom_id res chain seq x y z
N TYR A 1 14.02 5.03 3.48
CA TYR A 1 14.76 5.58 2.34
C TYR A 1 15.02 7.09 2.44
N LYS A 2 14.06 7.95 2.80
CA LYS A 2 14.36 9.39 3.03
C LYS A 2 15.41 9.57 4.13
N THR A 3 15.24 8.89 5.25
CA THR A 3 16.23 8.82 6.35
C THR A 3 17.55 8.20 5.89
N GLY A 4 17.50 7.09 5.15
CA GLY A 4 18.70 6.47 4.57
C GLY A 4 19.49 7.41 3.65
N SER A 5 18.81 8.18 2.81
CA SER A 5 19.43 9.22 1.97
C SER A 5 20.11 10.32 2.78
N ARG A 6 19.55 10.67 3.95
CA ARG A 6 20.10 11.70 4.85
C ARG A 6 21.33 11.19 5.60
N ILE A 7 21.34 9.90 5.97
CA ILE A 7 22.45 9.26 6.69
C ILE A 7 23.61 8.93 5.72
N PHE A 8 23.32 8.31 4.58
CA PHE A 8 24.32 7.76 3.66
C PHE A 8 24.60 8.67 2.44
N GLY A 9 23.97 9.84 2.36
CA GLY A 9 24.10 10.78 1.24
C GLY A 9 23.48 10.32 -0.09
N ARG A 10 23.10 9.04 -0.22
CA ARG A 10 22.48 8.47 -1.42
C ARG A 10 21.51 7.34 -1.08
N ASN A 11 20.58 7.06 -1.98
CA ASN A 11 19.85 5.80 -2.02
C ASN A 11 20.45 4.92 -3.11
N PHE A 12 20.49 3.60 -2.89
CA PHE A 12 20.93 2.67 -3.91
C PHE A 12 19.81 2.43 -4.92
N SER A 13 20.16 2.52 -6.21
CA SER A 13 19.31 2.11 -7.32
C SER A 13 19.82 0.78 -7.86
N LEU A 14 18.98 -0.25 -7.79
CA LEU A 14 19.30 -1.54 -8.37
C LEU A 14 19.33 -1.43 -9.91
N PRO A 15 20.27 -2.12 -10.58
CA PRO A 15 20.26 -2.21 -12.04
C PRO A 15 18.95 -2.78 -12.58
N LYS A 16 18.53 -2.33 -13.77
CA LYS A 16 17.23 -2.69 -14.36
C LYS A 16 17.03 -4.22 -14.46
N TYR A 17 18.08 -4.97 -14.77
CA TYR A 17 18.02 -6.43 -14.93
C TYR A 17 17.76 -7.18 -13.61
N ILE A 18 18.08 -6.59 -12.44
CA ILE A 18 17.73 -7.16 -11.11
C ILE A 18 16.37 -6.65 -10.67
N ASP A 19 16.11 -5.37 -10.92
CA ASP A 19 14.90 -4.70 -10.48
C ASP A 19 13.63 -5.26 -11.12
N TYR A 20 13.64 -5.54 -12.43
CA TYR A 20 12.46 -6.09 -13.11
C TYR A 20 12.01 -7.45 -12.54
N PRO A 21 12.90 -8.47 -12.39
CA PRO A 21 12.55 -9.72 -11.73
C PRO A 21 12.09 -9.52 -10.28
N LEU A 22 12.75 -8.67 -9.50
CA LEU A 22 12.33 -8.45 -8.11
C LEU A 22 10.94 -7.83 -8.01
N ARG A 23 10.53 -6.98 -8.97
CA ARG A 23 9.18 -6.42 -9.02
C ARG A 23 8.11 -7.46 -9.34
N SER A 24 8.44 -8.57 -9.99
CA SER A 24 7.46 -9.61 -10.28
C SER A 24 7.03 -10.37 -9.02
N ILE A 25 7.89 -10.42 -7.99
CA ILE A 25 7.63 -11.13 -6.73
C ILE A 25 6.32 -10.69 -6.08
N LYS A 26 6.03 -9.38 -6.00
CA LYS A 26 4.75 -8.90 -5.43
C LYS A 26 3.53 -9.36 -6.23
N TYR A 27 3.66 -9.52 -7.55
CA TYR A 27 2.58 -10.01 -8.40
C TYR A 27 2.40 -11.52 -8.24
N LEU A 28 3.49 -12.27 -8.05
CA LEU A 28 3.42 -13.69 -7.69
C LEU A 28 2.76 -13.90 -6.33
N LEU A 29 3.13 -13.09 -5.33
CA LEU A 29 2.48 -13.12 -4.01
C LEU A 29 0.99 -12.77 -4.10
N MET A 30 0.65 -11.72 -4.86
CA MET A 30 -0.75 -11.37 -5.11
C MET A 30 -1.50 -12.51 -5.81
N ALA A 31 -0.92 -13.13 -6.84
CA ALA A 31 -1.50 -14.26 -7.55
C ALA A 31 -1.68 -15.48 -6.64
N PHE A 32 -0.73 -15.74 -5.74
CA PHE A 32 -0.86 -16.78 -4.72
C PHE A 32 -2.07 -16.53 -3.81
N PHE A 33 -2.24 -15.30 -3.29
CA PHE A 33 -3.41 -14.98 -2.46
C PHE A 33 -4.72 -15.08 -3.25
N LEU A 34 -4.75 -14.59 -4.49
CA LEU A 34 -5.92 -14.72 -5.36
C LEU A 34 -6.24 -16.18 -5.68
N TYR A 35 -5.23 -17.02 -5.91
CA TYR A 35 -5.39 -18.45 -6.11
C TYR A 35 -6.02 -19.13 -4.88
N VAL A 36 -5.48 -18.84 -3.68
CA VAL A 36 -6.03 -19.42 -2.45
C VAL A 36 -7.48 -18.98 -2.24
N ILE A 37 -7.78 -17.70 -2.40
CA ILE A 37 -9.11 -17.14 -2.13
C ILE A 37 -10.15 -17.57 -3.18
N LEU A 38 -9.79 -17.55 -4.47
CA LEU A 38 -10.74 -17.77 -5.55
C LEU A 38 -10.88 -19.24 -5.97
N LEU A 39 -9.84 -20.05 -5.79
CA LEU A 39 -9.80 -21.43 -6.31
C LEU A 39 -9.68 -22.49 -5.21
N LYS A 40 -8.98 -22.21 -4.11
CA LYS A 40 -8.75 -23.20 -3.04
C LYS A 40 -9.85 -23.18 -1.97
N MET A 41 -10.40 -22.02 -1.63
CA MET A 41 -11.46 -21.92 -0.63
C MET A 41 -12.82 -22.30 -1.22
N SER A 42 -13.52 -23.25 -0.59
CA SER A 42 -14.89 -23.57 -0.97
C SER A 42 -15.84 -22.43 -0.58
N PRO A 43 -17.03 -22.32 -1.20
CA PRO A 43 -18.05 -21.35 -0.80
C PRO A 43 -18.42 -21.45 0.69
N GLU A 44 -18.38 -22.64 1.26
CA GLU A 44 -18.63 -22.90 2.69
C GLU A 44 -17.52 -22.31 3.55
N SER A 45 -16.25 -22.52 3.21
CA SER A 45 -15.11 -21.92 3.91
C SER A 45 -15.13 -20.39 3.83
N ILE A 46 -15.50 -19.82 2.68
CA ILE A 46 -15.64 -18.36 2.52
C ILE A 46 -16.74 -17.82 3.44
N ARG A 47 -17.91 -18.47 3.49
CA ARG A 47 -18.98 -18.08 4.42
C ARG A 47 -18.54 -18.22 5.87
N ALA A 48 -17.92 -19.34 6.24
CA ALA A 48 -17.42 -19.56 7.59
C ALA A 48 -16.42 -18.48 8.00
N PHE A 49 -15.49 -18.11 7.12
CA PHE A 49 -14.54 -17.02 7.35
C PHE A 49 -15.24 -15.65 7.53
N LEU A 50 -16.26 -15.34 6.72
CA LEU A 50 -16.99 -14.07 6.79
C LEU A 50 -17.88 -13.92 8.03
N PHE A 51 -18.50 -15.02 8.50
CA PHE A 51 -19.44 -14.98 9.63
C PHE A 51 -18.80 -15.30 10.98
N THR A 52 -17.65 -15.97 11.00
CA THR A 52 -16.88 -16.18 12.23
C THR A 52 -16.16 -14.87 12.58
N PRO A 53 -16.05 -14.48 13.87
CA PRO A 53 -15.27 -13.31 14.30
C PRO A 53 -13.75 -13.55 14.20
N TYR A 54 -13.28 -14.11 13.08
CA TYR A 54 -11.87 -14.42 12.84
C TYR A 54 -10.99 -13.16 12.91
N TRP A 55 -11.54 -11.99 12.59
CA TRP A 55 -10.85 -10.70 12.74
C TRP A 55 -10.34 -10.46 14.17
N MET A 56 -11.05 -10.92 15.21
CA MET A 56 -10.64 -10.80 16.61
C MET A 56 -9.48 -11.75 16.93
N VAL A 57 -9.57 -12.99 16.45
CA VAL A 57 -8.51 -14.00 16.62
C VAL A 57 -7.24 -13.57 15.89
N ALA A 58 -7.37 -13.02 14.68
CA ALA A 58 -6.25 -12.51 13.89
C ALA A 58 -5.53 -11.36 14.59
N ASP A 59 -6.27 -10.41 15.20
CA ASP A 59 -5.69 -9.29 15.96
C ASP A 59 -4.92 -9.78 17.19
N LEU A 60 -5.50 -10.71 17.98
CA LEU A 60 -4.82 -11.33 19.11
C LEU A 60 -3.56 -12.09 18.70
N LYS A 61 -3.61 -12.85 17.60
CA LYS A 61 -2.44 -13.57 17.09
C LYS A 61 -1.34 -12.61 16.65
N LEU A 62 -1.71 -11.48 16.03
CA LEU A 62 -0.76 -10.43 15.68
C LEU A 62 -0.13 -9.82 16.93
N LEU A 63 -0.91 -9.55 17.98
CA LEU A 63 -0.40 -9.06 19.26
C LEU A 63 0.60 -10.06 19.86
N ILE A 64 0.23 -11.35 19.95
CA ILE A 64 1.11 -12.39 20.49
C ILE A 64 2.39 -12.50 19.67
N PHE A 65 2.31 -12.43 18.34
CA PHE A 65 3.48 -12.44 17.47
C PHE A 65 4.48 -11.30 17.78
N PHE A 66 4.00 -10.12 18.19
CA PHE A 66 4.85 -9.00 18.60
C PHE A 66 5.28 -9.03 20.07
N THR A 67 4.50 -9.65 20.97
CA THR A 67 4.90 -9.78 22.39
C THR A 67 5.88 -10.93 22.57
N GLU A 68 5.57 -12.12 22.03
CA GLU A 68 6.38 -13.34 22.03
C GLU A 68 7.34 -13.38 20.82
N LYS A 69 8.24 -12.39 20.78
CA LYS A 69 9.13 -12.16 19.63
C LYS A 69 10.07 -13.35 19.44
N SER A 70 9.86 -14.12 18.37
CA SER A 70 10.84 -15.11 17.93
C SER A 70 12.08 -14.42 17.33
N ILE A 71 13.24 -15.07 17.42
CA ILE A 71 14.49 -14.64 16.77
C ILE A 71 14.28 -14.48 15.26
N THR A 72 13.48 -15.36 14.64
CA THR A 72 13.15 -15.28 13.22
C THR A 72 12.38 -14.00 12.88
N THR A 73 11.36 -13.67 13.67
CA THR A 73 10.58 -12.43 13.53
C THR A 73 11.47 -11.20 13.60
N LEU A 74 12.32 -11.12 14.63
CA LEU A 74 13.24 -9.99 14.80
C LEU A 74 14.20 -9.87 13.60
N THR A 75 14.74 -11.00 13.14
CA THR A 75 15.68 -11.04 12.01
C THR A 75 15.01 -10.54 10.73
N VAL A 76 13.82 -11.03 10.40
CA VAL A 76 13.07 -10.60 9.21
C VAL A 76 12.73 -9.10 9.28
N LEU A 77 12.25 -8.62 10.43
CA LEU A 77 11.93 -7.19 10.60
C LEU A 77 13.18 -6.32 10.45
N MET A 78 14.31 -6.73 11.02
CA MET A 78 15.57 -6.01 10.90
C MET A 78 16.06 -5.96 9.44
N VAL A 79 16.02 -7.09 8.74
CA VAL A 79 16.39 -7.15 7.30
C VAL A 79 15.50 -6.22 6.49
N LEU A 80 14.18 -6.29 6.67
CA LEU A 80 13.23 -5.42 5.96
C LEU A 80 13.47 -3.94 6.24
N LEU A 81 13.72 -3.58 7.51
CA LEU A 81 14.01 -2.21 7.91
C LEU A 81 15.29 -1.70 7.24
N LEU A 82 16.38 -2.46 7.33
CA LEU A 82 17.67 -2.12 6.73
C LEU A 82 17.55 -2.02 5.20
N SER A 83 16.93 -2.98 4.53
CA SER A 83 16.68 -2.93 3.09
C SER A 83 15.86 -1.69 2.70
N SER A 84 14.87 -1.30 3.51
CA SER A 84 14.07 -0.09 3.26
C SER A 84 14.83 1.22 3.53
N LEU A 85 15.98 1.20 4.21
CA LEU A 85 16.87 2.36 4.33
C LEU A 85 17.66 2.57 3.04
N PHE A 86 18.21 1.50 2.46
CA PHE A 86 19.06 1.56 1.26
C PHE A 86 18.26 1.68 -0.04
N VAL A 87 17.14 0.96 -0.16
CA VAL A 87 16.30 0.93 -1.37
C VAL A 87 14.99 1.67 -1.12
N LYS A 88 14.61 2.54 -2.07
CA LYS A 88 13.37 3.32 -2.01
C LYS A 88 12.16 2.40 -2.00
N ASN A 89 11.40 2.43 -0.89
CA ASN A 89 10.16 1.65 -0.70
C ASN A 89 10.32 0.15 -1.00
N PHE A 90 11.40 -0.49 -0.51
CA PHE A 90 11.72 -1.90 -0.78
C PHE A 90 10.52 -2.84 -0.63
N TRP A 91 9.83 -2.79 0.52
CA TRP A 91 8.64 -3.61 0.80
C TRP A 91 7.53 -3.40 -0.24
N CYS A 92 7.09 -2.15 -0.44
CA CYS A 92 6.00 -1.85 -1.36
C CYS A 92 6.37 -2.12 -2.83
N ARG A 93 7.66 -2.09 -3.17
CA ARG A 93 8.15 -2.31 -4.53
C ARG A 93 8.24 -3.79 -4.90
N TYR A 94 8.63 -4.66 -3.96
CA TYR A 94 8.97 -6.05 -4.27
C TYR A 94 8.13 -7.10 -3.54
N LEU A 95 7.67 -6.83 -2.32
CA LEU A 95 7.06 -7.86 -1.45
C LEU A 95 5.59 -7.62 -1.15
N CYS A 96 5.07 -6.41 -1.30
CA CYS A 96 3.71 -6.06 -0.88
C CYS A 96 2.66 -6.49 -1.93
N PRO A 97 1.82 -7.51 -1.67
CA PRO A 97 0.76 -7.91 -2.59
C PRO A 97 -0.34 -6.83 -2.71
N TYR A 98 -0.60 -6.09 -1.63
CA TYR A 98 -1.51 -4.95 -1.65
C TYR A 98 -0.98 -3.80 -2.53
N GLY A 99 0.35 -3.62 -2.59
CA GLY A 99 0.99 -2.67 -3.49
C GLY A 99 0.82 -3.05 -4.96
N ALA A 100 0.85 -4.35 -5.29
CA ALA A 100 0.54 -4.84 -6.64
C ALA A 100 -0.92 -4.57 -7.01
N LEU A 101 -1.86 -4.88 -6.09
CA LEU A 101 -3.28 -4.63 -6.30
C LEU A 101 -3.59 -3.15 -6.50
N LEU A 102 -3.11 -2.28 -5.60
CA LEU A 102 -3.29 -0.83 -5.74
C LEU A 102 -2.65 -0.29 -7.01
N GLY A 103 -1.49 -0.82 -7.39
CA GLY A 103 -0.83 -0.48 -8.64
C GLY A 103 -1.69 -0.78 -9.86
N LEU A 104 -2.31 -1.97 -9.91
CA LEU A 104 -3.24 -2.36 -10.98
C LEU A 104 -4.50 -1.49 -10.98
N LEU A 105 -5.10 -1.27 -9.81
CA LEU A 105 -6.27 -0.39 -9.67
C LEU A 105 -5.94 1.08 -10.04
N SER A 106 -4.70 1.53 -9.85
CA SER A 106 -4.27 2.88 -10.23
C SER A 106 -4.34 3.13 -11.74
N ILE A 107 -4.28 2.06 -12.57
CA ILE A 107 -4.46 2.17 -14.01
C ILE A 107 -5.90 2.59 -14.34
N LEU A 108 -6.88 2.08 -13.58
CA LEU A 108 -8.29 2.39 -13.74
C LEU A 108 -8.68 3.73 -13.08
N SER A 109 -7.88 4.23 -12.13
CA SER A 109 -8.16 5.49 -11.44
C SER A 109 -8.30 6.67 -12.42
N PRO A 110 -9.37 7.48 -12.34
CA PRO A 110 -9.51 8.69 -13.15
C PRO A 110 -8.56 9.81 -12.68
N VAL A 111 -8.19 9.83 -11.40
CA VAL A 111 -7.27 10.83 -10.84
C VAL A 111 -5.85 10.31 -10.99
N LYS A 112 -5.03 11.00 -11.80
CA LYS A 112 -3.64 10.62 -12.07
C LYS A 112 -2.72 11.83 -12.02
N VAL A 113 -1.45 11.58 -11.67
CA VAL A 113 -0.40 12.59 -11.78
C VAL A 113 -0.25 12.98 -13.25
N THR A 114 -0.42 14.26 -13.53
CA THR A 114 -0.44 14.84 -14.88
C THR A 114 0.55 15.99 -14.94
N ARG A 115 1.34 16.01 -16.02
CA ARG A 115 2.36 17.03 -16.29
C ARG A 115 1.84 18.05 -17.28
N ASP A 116 2.16 19.31 -17.03
CA ASP A 116 2.04 20.39 -17.99
C ASP A 116 3.40 20.68 -18.65
N PRO A 117 3.59 20.33 -19.93
CA PRO A 117 4.84 20.59 -20.64
C PRO A 117 5.18 22.08 -20.74
N SER A 118 4.18 22.96 -20.78
CA SER A 118 4.42 24.41 -20.90
C SER A 118 5.12 25.02 -19.68
N LYS A 119 4.89 24.46 -18.49
CA LYS A 119 5.47 24.91 -17.21
C LYS A 119 6.66 24.08 -16.77
N CYS A 120 6.95 22.98 -17.47
CA CYS A 120 7.99 22.04 -17.06
C CYS A 120 9.37 22.53 -17.49
N ILE A 121 10.26 22.70 -16.51
CA ILE A 121 11.65 23.14 -16.74
C ILE A 121 12.65 22.00 -16.96
N HIS A 122 12.18 20.77 -17.22
CA HIS A 122 13.03 19.61 -17.54
C HIS A 122 14.16 19.31 -16.52
N CYS A 123 13.91 19.54 -15.22
CA CYS A 123 14.92 19.37 -14.18
C CYS A 123 15.19 17.90 -13.77
N HIS A 124 14.47 16.91 -14.32
CA HIS A 124 14.55 15.48 -13.97
C HIS A 124 14.32 15.11 -12.49
N ARG A 125 13.98 16.07 -11.61
CA ARG A 125 13.86 15.85 -10.16
C ARG A 125 12.71 14.90 -9.82
N CYS A 126 11.61 14.95 -10.57
CA CYS A 126 10.46 14.05 -10.39
C CYS A 126 10.81 12.58 -10.70
N THR A 127 11.51 12.32 -11.82
CA THR A 127 11.98 10.98 -12.22
C THR A 127 13.03 10.46 -11.24
N ARG A 128 14.03 11.28 -10.88
CA ARG A 128 15.13 10.88 -9.97
C ARG A 128 14.65 10.52 -8.56
N ASN A 129 13.60 11.17 -8.09
CA ASN A 129 13.04 10.95 -6.75
C ASN A 129 11.86 9.99 -6.69
N CYS A 130 11.34 9.52 -7.85
CA CYS A 130 10.29 8.53 -7.88
C CYS A 130 10.74 7.23 -7.17
N PRO A 131 10.05 6.77 -6.11
CA PRO A 131 10.42 5.52 -5.42
C PRO A 131 10.36 4.29 -6.33
N ALA A 132 9.45 4.31 -7.32
CA ALA A 132 9.28 3.26 -8.33
C ALA A 132 10.19 3.44 -9.57
N MET A 133 11.06 4.46 -9.58
CA MET A 133 11.97 4.79 -10.69
C MET A 133 11.24 4.92 -12.04
N LEU A 134 10.06 5.54 -12.03
CA LEU A 134 9.27 5.78 -13.23
C LEU A 134 9.78 7.00 -14.00
N PRO A 135 9.72 6.98 -15.34
CA PRO A 135 10.01 8.15 -16.17
C PRO A 135 8.83 9.15 -16.09
N VAL A 136 8.75 9.89 -14.99
CA VAL A 136 7.62 10.80 -14.72
C VAL A 136 7.62 11.97 -15.69
N GLU A 137 8.80 12.47 -16.05
CA GLU A 137 8.94 13.61 -16.96
C GLU A 137 8.52 13.30 -18.40
N ASP A 138 8.85 12.12 -18.90
CA ASP A 138 8.58 11.74 -20.29
C ASP A 138 7.08 11.53 -20.54
N LYS A 139 6.30 11.33 -19.47
CA LYS A 139 4.87 11.06 -19.54
C LYS A 139 4.05 12.31 -19.24
N LYS A 140 3.18 12.71 -20.18
CA LYS A 140 2.17 13.75 -19.94
C LYS A 140 1.19 13.36 -18.83
N ARG A 141 0.82 12.07 -18.77
CA ARG A 141 -0.06 11.51 -17.73
C ARG A 141 0.56 10.19 -17.26
N LEU A 142 0.80 10.09 -15.96
CA LEU A 142 1.46 8.92 -15.38
C LEU A 142 0.46 7.76 -15.29
N CYS A 143 0.60 6.82 -16.22
CA CYS A 143 -0.11 5.55 -16.20
C CYS A 143 0.92 4.42 -16.12
N SER A 144 1.00 3.77 -14.96
CA SER A 144 1.89 2.64 -14.73
C SER A 144 1.39 1.84 -13.53
N PRO A 145 1.41 0.50 -13.58
CA PRO A 145 1.04 -0.36 -12.45
C PRO A 145 2.03 -0.25 -11.29
N GLU A 146 3.19 0.37 -11.50
CA GLU A 146 4.19 0.59 -10.45
C GLU A 146 3.96 1.91 -9.70
N CYS A 147 3.02 2.75 -10.16
CA CYS A 147 2.72 4.01 -9.51
C CYS A 147 1.77 3.77 -8.32
N THR A 148 2.29 3.89 -7.10
CA THR A 148 1.48 3.76 -5.87
C THR A 148 0.80 5.07 -5.44
N GLY A 149 0.83 6.11 -6.27
CA GLY A 149 0.18 7.38 -5.93
C GLY A 149 0.79 8.15 -4.76
N CYS A 150 2.06 7.92 -4.40
CA CYS A 150 2.71 8.56 -3.24
C CYS A 150 2.98 10.08 -3.35
N LEU A 151 2.67 10.70 -4.50
CA LEU A 151 2.82 12.14 -4.81
C LEU A 151 4.20 12.77 -4.54
N THR A 152 5.25 11.97 -4.31
CA THR A 152 6.61 12.48 -4.06
C THR A 152 7.15 13.31 -5.24
N CYS A 153 6.74 12.99 -6.47
CA CYS A 153 7.10 13.75 -7.66
C CYS A 153 6.46 15.14 -7.70
N VAL A 154 5.22 15.27 -7.22
CA VAL A 154 4.47 16.54 -7.14
C VAL A 154 5.10 17.41 -6.03
N SER A 155 5.30 16.84 -4.84
CA SER A 155 5.82 17.58 -3.68
C SER A 155 7.25 18.13 -3.86
N LEU A 156 8.05 17.51 -4.74
CA LEU A 156 9.44 17.91 -5.00
C LEU A 156 9.60 18.72 -6.30
N CYS A 157 8.52 18.97 -7.03
CA CYS A 157 8.60 19.72 -8.28
C CYS A 157 8.90 21.20 -7.97
N PRO A 158 10.00 21.77 -8.48
CA PRO A 158 10.33 23.17 -8.23
C PRO A 158 9.50 24.13 -9.09
N ALA A 159 8.88 23.64 -10.18
CA ALA A 159 8.05 24.43 -11.07
C ALA A 159 6.58 24.36 -10.63
N PRO A 160 6.00 25.43 -10.07
CA PRO A 160 4.64 25.41 -9.54
C PRO A 160 3.61 25.14 -10.65
N GLY A 161 2.72 24.18 -10.40
CA GLY A 161 1.68 23.78 -11.37
C GLY A 161 2.20 23.04 -12.60
N ALA A 162 3.48 22.68 -12.68
CA ALA A 162 4.00 21.85 -13.76
C ALA A 162 3.62 20.37 -13.62
N LEU A 163 3.35 19.91 -12.40
CA LEU A 163 2.99 18.53 -12.10
C LEU A 163 2.02 18.51 -10.92
N ASP A 164 0.86 17.92 -11.08
CA ASP A 164 -0.14 17.75 -10.01
C ASP A 164 -1.12 16.61 -10.33
N ILE A 165 -2.03 16.28 -9.43
CA ILE A 165 -3.13 15.36 -9.68
C ILE A 165 -4.22 16.02 -10.52
N ALA A 166 -4.64 15.34 -11.59
CA ALA A 166 -5.71 15.81 -12.46
C ALA A 166 -6.65 14.67 -12.85
N LEU A 167 -7.91 15.05 -13.03
CA LEU A 167 -8.92 14.22 -13.68
C LEU A 167 -8.65 14.12 -15.19
N PRO A 168 -9.34 13.22 -15.90
CA PRO A 168 -9.31 13.22 -17.36
C PRO A 168 -9.64 14.61 -17.91
N GLY A 169 -8.93 15.03 -18.98
CA GLY A 169 -9.10 16.37 -19.55
C GLY A 169 -8.40 17.51 -18.82
N ARG A 170 -7.35 17.23 -18.01
CA ARG A 170 -6.52 18.25 -17.33
C ARG A 170 -7.27 19.15 -16.34
N ARG A 171 -8.39 18.70 -15.79
CA ARG A 171 -9.03 19.39 -14.67
C ARG A 171 -8.19 19.16 -13.41
N TRP A 172 -7.39 20.16 -13.05
CA TRP A 172 -6.59 20.16 -11.83
C TRP A 172 -7.52 20.02 -10.62
N MET A 173 -7.21 19.06 -9.75
CA MET A 173 -7.98 18.86 -8.53
C MET A 173 -7.43 19.77 -7.46
N ASN A 174 -8.27 20.54 -6.77
CA ASN A 174 -7.85 21.24 -5.57
C ASN A 174 -7.48 20.21 -4.49
N PRO A 175 -6.24 20.20 -3.96
CA PRO A 175 -5.81 19.22 -2.97
C PRO A 175 -6.68 19.18 -1.72
N VAL A 176 -7.19 20.34 -1.27
CA VAL A 176 -8.06 20.44 -0.08
C VAL A 176 -9.39 19.74 -0.35
N ILE A 177 -10.00 19.99 -1.50
CA ILE A 177 -11.26 19.32 -1.89
C ILE A 177 -11.06 17.81 -1.99
N PHE A 178 -9.94 17.37 -2.57
CA PHE A 178 -9.61 15.96 -2.67
C PHE A 178 -9.49 15.28 -1.30
N VAL A 179 -8.78 15.92 -0.36
CA VAL A 179 -8.62 15.40 1.00
C VAL A 179 -9.96 15.37 1.74
N LEU A 180 -10.75 16.45 1.66
CA LEU A 180 -12.07 16.52 2.28
C LEU A 180 -13.01 15.45 1.72
N LEU A 181 -12.97 15.20 0.40
CA LEU A 181 -13.75 14.16 -0.24
C LEU A 181 -13.35 12.77 0.27
N ILE A 182 -12.06 12.47 0.38
CA ILE A 182 -11.57 11.19 0.94
C ILE A 182 -12.04 11.02 2.40
N ILE A 183 -11.87 12.05 3.23
CA ILE A 183 -12.28 12.01 4.63
C ILE A 183 -13.79 11.79 4.73
N THR A 184 -14.58 12.53 3.95
CA THR A 184 -16.04 12.44 3.96
C THR A 184 -16.51 11.07 3.47
N LEU A 185 -15.91 10.53 2.42
CA LEU A 185 -16.26 9.21 1.90
C LEU A 185 -15.90 8.10 2.89
N PHE A 186 -14.72 8.17 3.51
CA PHE A 186 -14.25 7.19 4.48
C PHE A 186 -15.09 7.21 5.77
N TRP A 187 -15.19 8.37 6.42
CA TRP A 187 -15.94 8.51 7.67
C TRP A 187 -17.45 8.39 7.45
N GLY A 188 -17.98 8.96 6.36
CA GLY A 188 -19.38 8.83 5.99
C GLY A 188 -19.76 7.37 5.79
N GLY A 189 -18.95 6.59 5.07
CA GLY A 189 -19.18 5.15 4.88
C GLY A 189 -19.21 4.38 6.21
N ILE A 190 -18.26 4.64 7.11
CA ILE A 190 -18.22 4.02 8.44
C ILE A 190 -19.45 4.39 9.27
N MET A 191 -19.83 5.68 9.29
CA MET A 191 -20.97 6.15 10.07
C MET A 191 -22.28 5.55 9.55
N ILE A 192 -22.46 5.49 8.23
CA ILE A 192 -23.61 4.83 7.60
C ILE A 192 -23.63 3.34 7.96
N ALA A 193 -22.49 2.64 7.86
CA ALA A 193 -22.41 1.22 8.17
C ALA A 193 -22.68 0.92 9.66
N LYS A 194 -22.25 1.80 10.57
CA LYS A 194 -22.58 1.72 12.00
C LYS A 194 -24.06 1.99 12.26
N ALA A 195 -24.62 3.04 11.66
CA ALA A 195 -26.02 3.40 11.81
C ALA A 195 -26.97 2.32 11.26
N ALA A 196 -26.59 1.68 10.16
CA ALA A 196 -27.31 0.56 9.57
C ALA A 196 -27.09 -0.78 10.30
N GLY A 197 -26.26 -0.83 11.35
CA GLY A 197 -26.00 -2.03 12.15
C GLY A 197 -25.12 -3.09 11.48
N TYR A 198 -24.57 -2.81 10.29
CA TYR A 198 -23.65 -3.71 9.59
C TYR A 198 -22.24 -3.72 10.20
N TRP A 199 -21.81 -2.62 10.81
CA TRP A 199 -20.48 -2.51 11.41
C TRP A 199 -20.51 -2.78 12.92
N LYS A 200 -20.09 -3.98 13.34
CA LYS A 200 -20.00 -4.41 14.75
C LYS A 200 -18.55 -4.69 15.13
N SER A 201 -17.85 -3.67 15.66
CA SER A 201 -16.43 -3.78 16.06
C SER A 201 -16.21 -3.76 17.57
N ASN A 202 -17.26 -3.75 18.38
CA ASN A 202 -17.11 -3.71 19.83
C ASN A 202 -16.73 -5.10 20.33
N VAL A 203 -15.55 -5.22 20.93
CA VAL A 203 -15.08 -6.41 21.65
C VAL A 203 -14.99 -6.08 23.12
N THR A 204 -15.65 -6.87 23.94
CA THR A 204 -15.60 -6.73 25.40
C THR A 204 -14.39 -7.50 25.96
N TYR A 205 -13.89 -7.05 27.10
CA TYR A 205 -12.77 -7.72 27.79
C TYR A 205 -13.08 -9.20 28.13
N GLU A 206 -14.33 -9.49 28.49
CA GLU A 206 -14.79 -10.86 28.78
C GLU A 206 -14.70 -11.79 27.56
N GLN A 207 -14.92 -11.27 26.34
CA GLN A 207 -14.75 -12.04 25.12
C GLN A 207 -13.28 -12.39 24.88
N TYR A 208 -12.37 -11.44 25.11
CA TYR A 208 -10.94 -11.70 25.03
C TYR A 208 -10.48 -12.76 26.04
N LYS A 209 -10.94 -12.67 27.29
CA LYS A 209 -10.58 -13.61 28.35
C LYS A 209 -10.96 -15.06 28.02
N LYS A 210 -12.04 -15.27 27.27
CA LYS A 210 -12.48 -16.60 26.81
C LYS A 210 -11.65 -17.12 25.63
N ILE A 211 -11.18 -16.25 24.74
CA ILE A 211 -10.51 -16.64 23.49
C ILE A 211 -9.00 -16.85 23.69
N VAL A 212 -8.36 -16.00 24.50
CA VAL A 212 -6.89 -16.01 24.70
C VAL A 212 -6.35 -17.39 25.11
N PRO A 213 -6.95 -18.15 26.05
CA PRO A 213 -6.45 -19.47 26.44
C PRO A 213 -6.42 -20.49 25.30
N HIS A 214 -7.36 -20.40 24.37
CA HIS A 214 -7.52 -21.34 23.25
C HIS A 214 -6.90 -20.82 21.94
N LEU A 215 -6.19 -19.70 21.95
CA LEU A 215 -5.75 -19.03 20.73
C LEU A 215 -4.81 -19.88 19.86
N LYS A 216 -4.03 -20.78 20.48
CA LYS A 216 -3.14 -21.71 19.78
C LYS A 216 -3.89 -22.83 19.05
N GLU A 217 -5.09 -23.18 19.52
CA GLU A 217 -5.95 -24.24 18.98
C GLU A 217 -6.89 -23.72 17.88
N LEU A 218 -7.17 -22.41 17.88
CA LEU A 218 -8.03 -21.76 16.88
C LEU A 218 -7.27 -21.61 15.56
N GLU A 219 -7.33 -22.63 14.70
CA GLU A 219 -6.81 -22.55 13.34
C GLU A 219 -7.77 -21.83 12.39
N HIS A 220 -7.28 -21.56 11.18
CA HIS A 220 -8.07 -21.00 10.10
C HIS A 220 -9.06 -22.08 9.59
N PRO A 221 -10.35 -21.75 9.42
CA PRO A 221 -11.33 -22.68 8.85
C PRO A 221 -11.09 -22.95 7.36
#